data_AF-A0A2N1M0Z0-F1
#
_entry.id   AF-A0A2N1M0Z0-F1
#
_cell.length_a   1.000
_cell.length_b   1.000
_cell.length_c   1.000
_cell.angle_alpha   90.00
_cell.angle_beta   90.00
_cell.angle_gamma   90.00
#
_symmetry.space_group_name_H-M   'P 1'
#
loop_
_entity.id
_entity.type
_entity.pdbx_description
1 polymer ?
#
loop_
_entity_poly.entity_id
_entity_poly.type
_entity_poly.pdbx_seq_one_letter_code
_entity_poly.pdbx_strand_id
1 'polypeptide(L)'
;MFQNPDKNTNMFVDIRTSLFAMYLFLTGDSSALSNWPYADNPSIAILIVLFFLLIVIYLMNLLIGLLSNAIEEDNNRVSYLMQKAEVLAEIELFYLLPHQRRWQTWFPETLLC
;
A
#
# COMPACT_ATOMS: atom_id res chain seq x y z
N MET A 1 -38.46 24.91 4.79
CA MET A 1 -37.60 25.38 3.68
C MET A 1 -36.73 24.21 3.29
N PHE A 2 -36.98 23.59 2.14
CA PHE A 2 -36.10 22.55 1.61
C PHE A 2 -34.86 23.25 1.09
N GLN A 3 -33.75 23.10 1.80
CA GLN A 3 -32.46 23.58 1.35
C GLN A 3 -31.98 22.62 0.27
N ASN A 4 -31.91 23.07 -0.99
CA ASN A 4 -31.22 22.30 -2.01
C ASN A 4 -29.77 22.10 -1.52
N PRO A 5 -29.23 20.87 -1.59
CA PRO A 5 -27.88 20.62 -1.13
C PRO A 5 -26.95 21.54 -1.91
N ASP A 6 -26.29 22.44 -1.19
CA ASP A 6 -25.26 23.29 -1.76
C ASP A 6 -24.13 22.39 -2.27
N LYS A 7 -23.32 22.87 -3.22
CA LYS A 7 -22.20 22.12 -3.79
C LYS A 7 -21.22 21.61 -2.71
N ASN A 8 -21.27 22.23 -1.53
CA ASN A 8 -20.46 21.89 -0.36
C ASN A 8 -21.14 20.89 0.61
N THR A 9 -22.43 20.61 0.46
CA THR A 9 -23.19 19.71 1.33
C THR A 9 -23.20 18.28 0.77
N ASN A 10 -23.33 18.11 -0.55
CA ASN A 10 -23.38 16.77 -1.14
C ASN A 10 -22.15 16.47 -2.00
N MET A 11 -21.26 15.62 -1.51
CA MET A 11 -20.06 15.20 -2.24
C MET A 11 -20.34 14.28 -3.43
N PHE A 12 -21.57 13.77 -3.60
CA PHE A 12 -21.94 12.87 -4.70
C PHE A 12 -22.45 13.57 -5.96
N VAL A 13 -22.41 14.91 -6.02
CA VAL A 13 -22.88 15.70 -7.18
C VAL A 13 -21.91 15.62 -8.36
N ASP A 14 -20.61 15.57 -8.09
CA ASP A 14 -19.56 15.44 -9.12
C ASP A 14 -18.78 14.12 -8.95
N ILE A 15 -18.31 13.56 -10.07
CA ILE A 15 -17.62 12.27 -10.04
C ILE A 15 -16.27 12.35 -9.31
N ARG A 16 -15.58 13.50 -9.36
CA ARG A 16 -14.30 13.68 -8.66
C ARG A 16 -14.52 13.69 -7.14
N THR A 17 -15.53 14.43 -6.70
CA THR A 17 -15.86 14.53 -5.28
C THR A 17 -16.48 13.24 -4.74
N SER A 18 -17.22 12.49 -5.57
CA SER A 18 -17.79 11.21 -5.17
C SER A 18 -16.72 10.13 -5.00
N LEU A 19 -15.72 10.08 -5.90
CA LEU A 19 -14.56 9.20 -5.73
C LEU A 19 -13.77 9.54 -4.48
N PHE A 20 -13.56 10.84 -4.21
CA PHE A 20 -12.88 11.29 -2.99
C PHE A 20 -13.68 10.92 -1.72
N ALA A 21 -15.00 11.08 -1.74
CA ALA A 21 -15.88 10.65 -0.65
C ALA A 21 -15.79 9.13 -0.39
N MET A 22 -15.75 8.32 -1.45
CA MET A 22 -15.59 6.86 -1.29
C MET A 22 -14.21 6.46 -0.76
N TYR A 23 -13.16 7.20 -1.13
CA TYR A 23 -11.83 7.01 -0.55
C TYR A 23 -11.81 7.34 0.94
N LEU A 24 -12.35 8.50 1.33
CA LEU A 24 -12.49 8.88 2.74
C LEU A 24 -13.28 7.83 3.54
N PHE A 25 -14.38 7.35 2.96
CA PHE A 25 -15.19 6.30 3.53
C PHE A 25 -14.41 5.01 3.76
N LEU A 26 -13.57 4.60 2.79
CA LEU A 26 -12.70 3.44 2.92
C LEU A 26 -11.68 3.61 4.05
N THR A 27 -11.19 4.83 4.28
CA THR A 27 -10.29 5.15 5.40
C THR A 27 -10.98 5.34 6.74
N GLY A 28 -12.32 5.19 6.80
CA GLY A 28 -13.12 5.25 8.02
C GLY A 28 -13.83 6.58 8.28
N ASP A 29 -13.72 7.56 7.37
CA ASP A 29 -14.43 8.83 7.48
C ASP A 29 -15.82 8.74 6.82
N SER A 30 -16.86 8.66 7.65
CA SER A 30 -18.26 8.61 7.22
C SER A 30 -18.92 9.99 7.06
N SER A 31 -18.17 11.09 7.19
CA SER A 31 -18.72 12.45 7.11
C SER A 31 -19.44 12.71 5.78
N ALA A 32 -18.94 12.16 4.68
CA ALA A 32 -19.56 12.27 3.36
C ALA A 32 -20.96 11.63 3.27
N LEU A 33 -21.23 10.61 4.11
CA LEU A 33 -22.51 9.91 4.16
C LEU A 33 -23.46 10.47 5.22
N SER A 34 -22.99 11.35 6.12
CA SER A 34 -23.81 11.91 7.21
C SER A 34 -25.06 12.66 6.73
N ASN A 35 -25.02 13.21 5.50
CA ASN A 35 -26.14 13.91 4.88
C ASN A 35 -27.23 12.97 4.33
N TRP A 36 -27.02 11.65 4.40
CA TRP A 36 -27.92 10.65 3.84
C TRP A 36 -28.48 9.75 4.95
N PRO A 37 -29.69 10.03 5.47
CA PRO A 37 -30.33 9.16 6.45
C PRO A 37 -30.63 7.78 5.85
N TYR A 38 -30.07 6.73 6.46
CA TYR A 38 -30.20 5.35 5.99
C TYR A 38 -31.64 4.82 6.03
N ALA A 39 -32.47 5.35 6.94
CA ALA A 39 -33.87 4.96 7.10
C ALA A 39 -34.75 5.40 5.94
N ASP A 40 -34.44 6.52 5.32
CA ASP A 40 -35.27 7.12 4.27
C ASP A 40 -34.99 6.51 2.89
N ASN A 41 -33.82 5.87 2.71
CA ASN A 41 -33.36 5.36 1.43
C ASN A 41 -32.73 3.96 1.58
N PRO A 42 -33.54 2.89 1.54
CA PRO A 42 -33.05 1.52 1.73
C PRO A 42 -32.01 1.11 0.68
N SER A 43 -32.10 1.66 -0.54
CA SER A 43 -31.14 1.40 -1.61
C SER A 43 -29.71 1.85 -1.25
N ILE A 44 -29.56 3.00 -0.58
CA ILE A 44 -28.25 3.51 -0.16
C ILE A 44 -27.66 2.59 0.92
N ALA A 45 -28.48 2.16 1.88
CA ALA A 45 -28.06 1.21 2.91
C ALA A 45 -27.55 -0.10 2.29
N ILE A 46 -28.28 -0.65 1.30
CA ILE A 46 -27.87 -1.87 0.59
C ILE A 46 -26.54 -1.66 -0.13
N LEU A 47 -26.37 -0.55 -0.86
CA LEU A 47 -25.13 -0.23 -1.58
C LEU A 47 -23.93 -0.13 -0.63
N ILE A 48 -24.10 0.48 0.54
CA ILE A 48 -23.05 0.60 1.56
C ILE A 48 -22.66 -0.77 2.11
N VAL A 49 -23.64 -1.60 2.46
CA VAL A 49 -23.39 -2.95 2.98
C VAL A 49 -22.65 -3.80 1.93
N LEU A 50 -23.08 -3.74 0.67
CA LEU A 50 -22.41 -4.43 -0.43
C LEU A 50 -20.99 -3.90 -0.65
N PHE A 51 -20.79 -2.58 -0.61
CA PHE A 51 -19.47 -1.97 -0.75
C PHE A 51 -18.51 -2.42 0.35
N PHE A 52 -18.95 -2.42 1.62
CA PHE A 52 -18.15 -2.92 2.74
C PHE A 52 -17.78 -4.39 2.57
N LEU A 53 -18.73 -5.24 2.16
CA LEU A 53 -18.48 -6.66 1.93
C LEU A 53 -17.43 -6.86 0.81
N LEU A 54 -17.58 -6.16 -0.31
CA LEU A 54 -16.68 -6.31 -1.45
C LEU A 54 -15.27 -5.74 -1.18
N ILE A 55 -15.16 -4.56 -0.58
CA ILE A 55 -13.85 -3.94 -0.42
C ILE A 55 -13.15 -4.41 0.85
N VAL A 56 -13.81 -4.28 2.01
CA VAL A 56 -13.16 -4.56 3.31
C VAL A 56 -13.01 -6.06 3.54
N ILE A 57 -14.02 -6.86 3.24
CA ILE A 57 -13.97 -8.30 3.51
C ILE A 57 -13.30 -9.05 2.36
N TYR A 58 -13.68 -8.78 1.11
CA TYR A 58 -13.14 -9.55 -0.01
C TYR A 58 -11.80 -8.99 -0.49
N LEU A 59 -11.76 -7.73 -0.94
CA LEU A 59 -10.58 -7.19 -1.62
C LEU A 59 -9.38 -7.01 -0.69
N MET A 60 -9.55 -6.49 0.53
CA MET A 60 -8.42 -6.31 1.46
C MET A 60 -7.83 -7.65 1.88
N ASN A 61 -8.66 -8.65 2.18
CA ASN A 61 -8.16 -9.99 2.54
C ASN A 61 -7.44 -10.66 1.36
N LEU A 62 -7.98 -10.52 0.14
CA LEU A 62 -7.32 -11.01 -1.07
C LEU A 62 -5.99 -10.31 -1.31
N LEU A 63 -5.92 -8.98 -1.14
CA LEU A 63 -4.71 -8.20 -1.33
C LEU A 63 -3.63 -8.57 -0.31
N ILE A 64 -4.01 -8.77 0.96
CA ILE A 64 -3.10 -9.27 2.00
C ILE A 64 -2.58 -10.66 1.64
N GLY A 65 -3.44 -11.56 1.15
CA GLY A 65 -3.04 -12.90 0.73
C GLY A 65 -2.07 -12.89 -0.47
N LEU A 66 -2.36 -12.08 -1.49
CA LEU A 66 -1.47 -11.90 -2.64
C LEU A 66 -0.15 -11.27 -2.24
N LEU A 67 -0.17 -10.25 -1.38
CA LEU A 67 1.04 -9.59 -0.89
C LEU A 67 1.89 -10.58 -0.07
N SER A 68 1.27 -11.38 0.80
CA SER A 68 1.97 -12.42 1.56
C SER A 68 2.64 -13.43 0.63
N ASN A 69 1.95 -13.87 -0.41
CA ASN A 69 2.50 -14.81 -1.38
C ASN A 69 3.68 -14.21 -2.18
N ALA A 70 3.56 -12.95 -2.61
CA ALA A 70 4.64 -12.26 -3.32
C ALA A 70 5.87 -12.02 -2.43
N ILE A 71 5.66 -11.71 -1.13
CA ILE A 71 6.76 -11.59 -0.16
C ILE A 71 7.42 -12.94 0.09
N GLU A 72 6.66 -14.03 0.14
CA GLU A 72 7.20 -15.38 0.32
C GLU A 72 8.09 -15.79 -0.87
N GLU A 73 7.68 -15.46 -2.09
CA GLU A 73 8.46 -15.70 -3.32
C GLU A 73 9.75 -14.87 -3.38
N ASP A 74 9.74 -13.64 -2.86
CA ASP A 74 10.93 -12.77 -2.76
C ASP A 74 11.81 -13.03 -1.51
N ASN A 75 11.41 -13.94 -0.61
CA ASN A 75 12.24 -14.32 0.55
C ASN A 75 13.52 -15.08 0.17
N ASN A 76 13.79 -15.23 -1.12
CA ASN A 76 14.81 -16.09 -1.65
C ASN A 76 16.17 -15.68 -1.08
N ARG A 77 16.67 -16.45 -0.12
CA ARG A 77 17.97 -16.22 0.54
C ARG A 77 19.09 -15.98 -0.48
N VAL A 78 18.96 -16.56 -1.68
CA VAL A 78 19.85 -16.37 -2.82
C VAL A 78 19.79 -14.93 -3.37
N SER A 79 18.62 -14.35 -3.60
CA SER A 79 18.49 -12.96 -4.07
C SER A 79 19.02 -11.97 -3.04
N TYR A 80 18.74 -12.21 -1.76
CA TYR A 80 19.30 -11.42 -0.65
C TYR A 80 20.84 -11.47 -0.61
N LEU A 81 21.43 -12.66 -0.73
CA LEU A 81 22.88 -12.83 -0.75
C LEU A 81 23.52 -12.22 -2.01
N MET A 82 22.85 -12.32 -3.16
CA MET A 82 23.27 -11.72 -4.42
C MET A 82 23.30 -10.19 -4.33
N GLN A 83 22.22 -9.56 -3.87
CA GLN A 83 22.15 -8.11 -3.65
C GLN A 83 23.20 -7.65 -2.64
N LYS A 84 23.40 -8.42 -1.56
CA LYS A 84 24.42 -8.12 -0.56
C LYS A 84 25.83 -8.18 -1.16
N ALA A 85 26.12 -9.17 -2.02
CA ALA A 85 27.40 -9.28 -2.70
C ALA A 85 27.62 -8.16 -3.72
N GLU A 86 26.59 -7.77 -4.45
CA GLU A 86 26.63 -6.64 -5.40
C GLU A 86 26.96 -5.33 -4.70
N VAL A 87 26.27 -5.01 -3.60
CA VAL A 87 26.56 -3.82 -2.78
C VAL A 87 27.99 -3.89 -2.21
N LEU A 88 28.44 -5.07 -1.78
CA LEU A 88 29.81 -5.24 -1.27
C LEU A 88 30.87 -4.97 -2.35
N ALA A 89 30.64 -5.47 -3.57
CA ALA A 89 31.54 -5.28 -4.71
C ALA A 89 31.60 -3.81 -5.14
N GLU A 90 30.47 -3.09 -5.08
CA GLU A 90 30.43 -1.66 -5.39
C GLU A 90 31.21 -0.83 -4.36
N ILE A 91 31.04 -1.14 -3.06
CA ILE A 91 31.83 -0.53 -1.98
C ILE A 91 33.32 -0.82 -2.17
N GLU A 92 33.66 -2.07 -2.49
CA GLU A 92 35.03 -2.48 -2.74
C GLU A 92 35.65 -1.70 -3.89
N LEU A 93 34.94 -1.60 -5.02
CA LEU A 93 35.46 -1.02 -6.25
C LEU A 93 35.60 0.52 -6.18
N PHE A 94 34.63 1.22 -5.60
CA PHE A 94 34.57 2.68 -5.64
C PHE A 94 34.97 3.38 -4.33
N TYR A 95 34.82 2.71 -3.18
CA TYR A 95 34.95 3.38 -1.87
C TYR A 95 36.13 2.89 -1.03
N LEU A 96 36.75 1.75 -1.36
CA LEU A 96 37.89 1.20 -0.61
C LEU A 96 39.24 1.43 -1.29
N LEU A 97 40.22 1.90 -0.50
CA LEU A 97 41.62 2.06 -0.95
C LEU A 97 42.35 0.71 -1.07
N PRO A 98 43.37 0.58 -1.95
CA PRO A 98 44.05 -0.69 -2.24
C PRO A 98 44.70 -1.40 -1.04
N HIS A 99 44.94 -0.69 0.06
CA HIS A 99 45.48 -1.27 1.29
C HIS A 99 44.37 -1.82 2.21
N GLN A 100 43.19 -1.17 2.25
CA GLN A 100 42.04 -1.65 3.04
C GLN A 100 41.42 -2.90 2.44
N ARG A 101 41.47 -3.03 1.10
CA ARG A 101 41.03 -4.21 0.37
C ARG A 101 41.84 -5.48 0.67
N ARG A 102 43.09 -5.32 1.15
CA ARG A 102 44.01 -6.42 1.51
C ARG A 102 44.03 -6.73 3.00
N TRP A 103 43.14 -6.13 3.79
CA TRP A 103 43.06 -6.41 5.22
C TRP A 103 42.29 -7.70 5.47
N GLN A 104 43.03 -8.78 5.73
CA GLN A 104 42.49 -10.13 5.98
C GLN A 104 41.45 -10.18 7.10
N THR A 105 41.47 -9.22 8.03
CA THR A 105 40.47 -9.10 9.10
C THR A 105 39.10 -8.63 8.62
N TRP A 106 39.03 -7.87 7.51
CA TRP A 106 37.79 -7.33 6.95
C TRP A 106 37.36 -8.11 5.70
N PHE A 107 38.31 -8.58 4.90
CA PHE A 107 38.10 -9.36 3.69
C PHE A 107 39.05 -10.57 3.68
N PRO A 108 38.58 -11.77 4.10
CA PRO A 108 39.39 -12.98 3.99
C PRO A 108 39.67 -13.31 2.52
N GLU A 109 40.90 -13.75 2.22
CA GLU A 109 41.40 -14.01 0.84
C GLU A 109 40.52 -14.99 0.04
N THR A 110 39.71 -15.81 0.72
CA THR A 110 38.75 -16.74 0.11
C THR A 110 37.61 -16.09 -0.67
N LEU A 111 37.42 -14.76 -0.56
CA LEU A 111 36.40 -14.01 -1.32
C LEU A 111 36.94 -13.40 -2.62
N LEU A 112 38.26 -13.35 -2.79
CA LEU A 112 38.92 -12.78 -3.98
C LEU A 112 39.33 -13.92 -4.92
N CYS A 113 38.45 -14.23 -5.87
CA CYS A 113 38.75 -15.03 -7.06
C CYS A 113 39.08 -14.09 -8.24
#